data_AF-A0A8D0GG81-F1
#
_entry.id   AF-A0A8D0GG81-F1
#
_cell.length_a   1.000
_cell.length_b   1.000
_cell.length_c   1.000
_cell.angle_alpha   90.00
_cell.angle_beta   90.00
_cell.angle_gamma   90.00
#
_symmetry.space_group_name_H-M   'P 1'
#
loop_
_entity.id
_entity.type
_entity.pdbx_description
1 polymer ?
#
loop_
_entity_poly.entity_id
_entity_poly.type
_entity_poly.pdbx_seq_one_letter_code
_entity_poly.pdbx_strand_id
1 'polypeptide(L)'
;MKSFLVFTAFLVLIHLRTAWGAKYAVDCPEPCDSNDCKSALRCKRTVLDDCGCCRVCAAALGETCYRTVSGMDGVKCGPGLKCQFYTEEDDFGDEFGICKECTYGTYGMECRKTCSCQSGICDRVTGKCLKFSFFHLSSSKPPNRQKVISHTENDMASGDGNSVKEEYVKEKAILPPVTKWLNPR
;
A
#
# COMPACT_ATOMS: atom_id res chain seq x y z
N MET A 1 -27.37 9.87 -44.29
CA MET A 1 -27.45 8.75 -43.32
C MET A 1 -26.10 8.39 -42.67
N LYS A 2 -24.96 8.39 -43.38
CA LYS A 2 -23.63 8.09 -42.79
C LYS A 2 -23.10 9.15 -41.79
N SER A 3 -23.46 10.42 -41.96
CA SER A 3 -22.99 11.52 -41.09
C SER A 3 -23.56 11.49 -39.68
N PHE A 4 -24.79 11.02 -39.50
CA PHE A 4 -25.44 10.93 -38.19
C PHE A 4 -24.81 9.83 -37.31
N LEU A 5 -24.38 8.73 -37.93
CA LEU A 5 -23.72 7.62 -37.23
C LEU A 5 -22.32 7.99 -36.72
N VAL A 6 -21.63 8.91 -37.40
CA VAL A 6 -20.33 9.42 -36.95
C VAL A 6 -20.51 10.36 -35.76
N PHE A 7 -21.52 11.24 -35.79
CA PHE A 7 -21.80 12.17 -34.71
C PHE A 7 -22.23 11.46 -33.42
N THR A 8 -23.04 10.40 -33.52
CA THR A 8 -23.42 9.59 -32.37
C THR A 8 -22.21 8.82 -31.80
N ALA A 9 -21.31 8.32 -32.65
CA ALA A 9 -20.08 7.67 -32.18
C ALA A 9 -19.16 8.63 -31.41
N PHE A 10 -19.00 9.88 -31.87
CA PHE A 10 -18.24 10.91 -31.16
C PHE A 10 -18.87 11.27 -29.80
N LEU A 11 -20.19 11.44 -29.74
CA LEU A 11 -20.89 11.71 -28.48
C LEU A 11 -20.75 10.55 -27.49
N VAL A 12 -20.83 9.30 -27.94
CA VAL A 12 -20.62 8.12 -27.09
C VAL A 12 -19.18 8.06 -26.57
N LEU A 13 -18.17 8.41 -27.36
CA LEU A 13 -16.77 8.50 -26.93
C LEU A 13 -16.53 9.61 -25.89
N ILE A 14 -17.28 10.73 -25.98
CA ILE A 14 -17.22 11.81 -24.98
C ILE A 14 -17.90 11.38 -23.68
N HIS A 15 -19.07 10.72 -23.74
CA HIS A 15 -19.75 10.20 -22.55
C HIS A 15 -19.01 9.03 -21.87
N LEU A 16 -18.24 8.24 -22.62
CA LEU A 16 -17.40 7.19 -22.04
C LEU A 16 -16.18 7.75 -21.30
N ARG A 17 -15.69 8.95 -21.69
CA ARG A 17 -14.63 9.66 -20.95
C ARG A 17 -15.14 10.25 -19.63
N THR A 18 -16.40 10.67 -19.56
CA THR A 18 -16.98 11.28 -18.35
C THR A 18 -17.34 10.27 -17.25
N ALA A 19 -17.40 8.98 -17.56
CA ALA A 19 -17.80 7.94 -16.62
C ALA A 19 -16.66 7.39 -15.75
N TRP A 20 -15.40 7.82 -15.94
CA TRP A 20 -14.26 7.28 -15.18
C TRP A 20 -13.88 8.09 -13.93
N GLY A 21 -14.67 9.11 -13.56
CA GLY A 21 -14.27 10.07 -12.53
C GLY A 21 -15.18 10.21 -11.30
N ALA A 22 -16.35 9.58 -11.22
CA ALA A 22 -17.28 9.87 -10.13
C ALA A 22 -17.21 8.79 -9.03
N LYS A 23 -16.21 8.84 -8.15
CA LYS A 23 -16.24 8.02 -6.92
C LYS A 23 -16.86 8.74 -5.72
N TYR A 24 -16.98 10.07 -5.78
CA TYR A 24 -17.78 10.94 -4.92
C TYR A 24 -17.73 12.36 -5.52
N ALA A 25 -18.74 13.19 -5.27
CA ALA A 25 -18.75 14.58 -5.76
C ALA A 25 -18.02 15.47 -4.74
N VAL A 26 -16.99 16.18 -5.18
CA VAL A 26 -16.35 17.28 -4.44
C VAL A 26 -16.62 18.57 -5.20
N ASP A 27 -17.10 19.60 -4.51
CA ASP A 27 -17.27 20.93 -5.10
C ASP A 27 -15.92 21.66 -5.07
N CYS A 28 -15.18 21.56 -6.17
CA CYS A 28 -13.88 22.21 -6.32
C CYS A 28 -14.04 23.62 -6.89
N PRO A 29 -13.40 24.64 -6.29
CA PRO A 29 -13.41 25.98 -6.85
C PRO A 29 -12.63 26.00 -8.18
N GLU A 30 -13.27 26.47 -9.25
CA GLU A 30 -12.61 26.81 -10.51
C GLU A 30 -12.77 28.31 -10.79
N PRO A 31 -11.69 29.07 -11.02
CA PRO A 31 -10.28 28.66 -11.00
C PRO A 31 -9.74 28.48 -9.57
N CYS A 32 -8.78 27.56 -9.38
CA CYS A 32 -8.12 27.40 -8.09
C CYS A 32 -6.81 28.22 -8.02
N ASP A 33 -6.67 29.06 -6.99
CA ASP A 33 -5.43 29.75 -6.64
C ASP A 33 -4.74 29.04 -5.46
N SER A 34 -3.54 28.51 -5.70
CA SER A 34 -2.74 27.85 -4.66
C SER A 34 -2.27 28.79 -3.54
N ASN A 35 -2.31 30.12 -3.75
CA ASN A 35 -1.95 31.10 -2.72
C ASN A 35 -3.01 31.20 -1.62
N ASP A 36 -4.27 30.86 -1.93
CA ASP A 36 -5.36 30.82 -0.97
C ASP A 36 -5.31 29.54 -0.09
N CYS A 37 -4.46 28.58 -0.46
CA CYS A 37 -4.24 27.39 0.34
C CYS A 37 -3.57 27.75 1.67
N LYS A 38 -4.26 27.46 2.78
CA LYS A 38 -3.65 27.53 4.11
C LYS A 38 -2.45 26.58 4.19
N SER A 39 -1.38 27.05 4.84
CA SER A 39 -0.13 26.30 4.90
C SER A 39 -0.22 25.06 5.80
N ALA A 40 0.22 23.91 5.28
CA ALA A 40 0.33 22.62 5.97
C ALA A 40 1.48 22.56 7.00
N LEU A 41 1.67 23.61 7.83
CA LEU A 41 2.87 23.89 8.63
C LEU A 41 3.30 22.82 9.65
N ARG A 42 2.55 21.72 9.82
CA ARG A 42 2.85 20.65 10.81
C ARG A 42 2.71 19.22 10.29
N CYS A 43 2.58 19.02 8.98
CA CYS A 43 2.44 17.67 8.44
C CYS A 43 3.81 16.99 8.27
N LYS A 44 3.94 15.73 8.72
CA LYS A 44 5.12 14.90 8.43
C LYS A 44 5.31 14.65 6.93
N ARG A 45 4.19 14.52 6.21
CA ARG A 45 4.11 14.37 4.75
C ARG A 45 2.86 15.07 4.25
N THR A 46 2.90 15.52 3.00
CA THR A 46 1.77 16.20 2.35
C THR A 46 1.43 15.56 1.01
N VAL A 47 0.16 15.56 0.65
CA VAL A 47 -0.37 15.16 -0.66
C VAL A 47 -1.29 16.26 -1.21
N LEU A 48 -1.69 16.18 -2.47
CA LEU A 48 -2.73 17.07 -2.99
C LEU A 48 -4.10 16.66 -2.45
N ASP A 49 -4.96 17.66 -2.25
CA ASP A 49 -6.39 17.51 -2.02
C ASP A 49 -7.09 16.84 -3.22
N ASP A 50 -8.38 16.54 -3.07
CA ASP A 50 -9.17 15.92 -4.15
C ASP A 50 -9.36 16.83 -5.37
N CYS A 51 -9.24 18.14 -5.16
CA CYS A 51 -9.28 19.16 -6.21
C CYS A 51 -7.95 19.32 -6.96
N GLY A 52 -6.87 18.72 -6.47
CA GLY A 52 -5.54 18.84 -7.06
C GLY A 52 -4.88 20.21 -6.87
N CYS A 53 -5.35 21.03 -5.94
CA CYS A 53 -4.94 22.41 -5.76
C CYS A 53 -4.10 22.62 -4.49
N CYS A 54 -4.64 22.28 -3.32
CA CYS A 54 -3.98 22.52 -2.05
C CYS A 54 -3.18 21.32 -1.56
N ARG A 55 -2.09 21.58 -0.83
CA ARG A 55 -1.35 20.53 -0.11
C ARG A 55 -1.96 20.32 1.26
N VAL A 56 -2.34 19.08 1.54
CA VAL A 56 -2.97 18.65 2.80
C VAL A 56 -2.10 17.60 3.49
N CYS A 57 -2.34 17.38 4.79
CA CYS A 57 -1.63 16.33 5.53
C CYS A 57 -1.91 14.95 4.94
N ALA A 58 -0.85 14.15 4.84
CA ALA A 58 -0.94 12.76 4.40
C ALA A 58 -0.95 11.82 5.61
N ALA A 59 -2.02 11.06 5.76
CA ALA A 59 -2.17 10.01 6.75
C ALA A 59 -1.24 8.82 6.45
N ALA A 60 -0.61 8.29 7.49
CA ALA A 60 0.24 7.11 7.46
C ALA A 60 -0.58 5.81 7.56
N LEU A 61 0.10 4.67 7.41
CA LEU A 61 -0.52 3.36 7.55
C LEU A 61 -1.18 3.23 8.93
N GLY A 62 -2.46 2.86 8.96
CA GLY A 62 -3.22 2.70 10.20
C GLY A 62 -3.82 3.99 10.76
N GLU A 63 -3.52 5.17 10.19
CA GLU A 63 -4.15 6.42 10.58
C GLU A 63 -5.51 6.60 9.89
N THR A 64 -6.37 7.42 10.50
CA THR A 64 -7.69 7.78 9.97
C THR A 64 -7.55 8.52 8.65
N CYS A 65 -8.50 8.30 7.75
CA CYS A 65 -8.63 8.99 6.49
C CYS A 65 -10.09 9.31 6.21
N TYR A 66 -10.30 10.39 5.46
CA TYR A 66 -11.63 10.85 5.09
C TYR A 66 -11.86 10.64 3.59
N ARG A 67 -13.15 10.51 3.23
CA ARG A 67 -13.54 10.27 1.83
C ARG A 67 -13.22 11.45 0.94
N THR A 68 -13.59 12.64 1.39
CA THR A 68 -13.42 13.89 0.68
C THR A 68 -12.55 14.81 1.51
N VAL A 69 -11.46 15.29 0.93
CA VAL A 69 -10.59 16.28 1.55
C VAL A 69 -10.44 17.43 0.58
N SER A 70 -11.07 18.56 0.92
CA SER A 70 -10.97 19.84 0.22
C SER A 70 -10.53 20.89 1.24
N GLY A 71 -9.40 21.57 1.00
CA GLY A 71 -8.78 22.42 2.03
C GLY A 71 -8.06 21.63 3.14
N MET A 72 -7.82 22.27 4.29
CA MET A 72 -7.07 21.66 5.42
C MET A 72 -7.92 20.75 6.32
N ASP A 73 -9.24 20.69 6.12
CA ASP A 73 -10.14 19.91 6.95
C ASP A 73 -10.18 18.47 6.40
N GLY A 74 -9.63 17.54 7.18
CA GLY A 74 -9.48 16.13 6.80
C GLY A 74 -8.06 15.71 6.42
N VAL A 75 -7.84 14.40 6.34
CA VAL A 75 -6.53 13.79 6.04
C VAL A 75 -6.69 12.71 4.98
N LYS A 76 -5.79 12.73 4.00
CA LYS A 76 -5.78 11.78 2.87
C LYS A 76 -4.65 10.78 3.03
N CYS A 77 -4.87 9.52 2.69
CA CYS A 77 -3.79 8.54 2.75
C CYS A 77 -2.61 8.91 1.84
N GLY A 78 -1.39 8.69 2.35
CA GLY A 78 -0.17 8.86 1.56
C GLY A 78 -0.06 7.90 0.36
N PRO A 79 0.95 8.10 -0.51
CA PRO A 79 1.20 7.22 -1.64
C PRO A 79 1.51 5.79 -1.18
N GLY A 80 1.01 4.80 -1.92
CA GLY A 80 1.10 3.38 -1.56
C GLY A 80 0.05 2.92 -0.55
N LEU A 81 -0.86 3.81 -0.18
CA LEU A 81 -1.98 3.53 0.72
C LEU A 81 -3.31 3.87 0.04
N LYS A 82 -4.39 3.19 0.46
CA LYS A 82 -5.78 3.51 0.16
C LYS A 82 -6.60 3.62 1.44
N CYS A 83 -7.60 4.48 1.42
CA CYS A 83 -8.55 4.56 2.53
C CYS A 83 -9.50 3.37 2.46
N GLN A 84 -9.57 2.57 3.53
CA GLN A 84 -10.59 1.54 3.70
C GLN A 84 -11.68 2.11 4.60
N PHE A 85 -12.82 2.45 4.01
CA PHE A 85 -13.97 2.99 4.74
C PHE A 85 -14.71 1.92 5.52
N TYR A 86 -15.30 2.33 6.64
CA TYR A 86 -16.23 1.54 7.42
C TYR A 86 -17.64 2.10 7.22
N THR A 87 -18.67 1.34 7.57
CA THR A 87 -20.08 1.78 7.50
C THR A 87 -20.47 2.72 8.65
N GLU A 88 -19.50 3.11 9.49
CA GLU A 88 -19.71 3.98 10.63
C GLU A 88 -19.35 5.42 10.22
N GLU A 89 -20.18 6.36 10.64
CA GLU A 89 -19.95 7.79 10.51
C GLU A 89 -19.32 8.30 11.81
N ASP A 90 -18.50 9.36 11.74
CA ASP A 90 -17.98 9.99 12.94
C ASP A 90 -19.06 10.84 13.65
N ASP A 91 -18.69 11.49 14.76
CA ASP A 91 -19.60 12.35 15.54
C ASP A 91 -20.20 13.52 14.72
N PHE A 92 -19.65 13.80 13.54
CA PHE A 92 -20.09 14.85 12.62
C PHE A 92 -20.90 14.30 11.43
N GLY A 93 -21.06 12.99 11.31
CA GLY A 93 -21.73 12.34 10.19
C GLY A 93 -20.84 12.11 8.97
N ASP A 94 -19.53 12.31 9.10
CA ASP A 94 -18.58 12.12 8.01
C ASP A 94 -18.13 10.66 7.92
N GLU A 95 -18.11 10.10 6.70
CA GLU A 95 -17.63 8.75 6.48
C GLU A 95 -16.09 8.72 6.53
N PHE A 96 -15.57 8.01 7.53
CA PHE A 96 -14.14 7.85 7.74
C PHE A 96 -13.68 6.41 7.48
N GLY A 97 -12.37 6.26 7.35
CA GLY A 97 -11.73 4.98 7.14
C GLY A 97 -10.35 4.95 7.75
N ILE A 98 -9.64 3.85 7.51
CA ILE A 98 -8.26 3.66 7.94
C ILE A 98 -7.37 3.43 6.72
N CYS A 99 -6.21 4.08 6.68
CA CYS A 99 -5.25 3.90 5.61
C CYS A 99 -4.65 2.49 5.65
N LYS A 100 -4.86 1.74 4.58
CA LYS A 100 -4.30 0.41 4.34
C LYS A 100 -3.35 0.43 3.16
N GLU A 101 -2.43 -0.51 3.17
CA GLU A 101 -1.49 -0.65 2.07
C GLU A 101 -2.18 -1.09 0.77
N CYS A 102 -1.64 -0.65 -0.37
CA CYS A 102 -2.16 -1.05 -1.68
C CYS A 102 -2.14 -2.55 -1.88
N THR A 103 -3.14 -3.11 -2.55
CA THR A 103 -3.14 -4.53 -2.90
C THR A 103 -1.96 -4.85 -3.82
N TYR A 104 -1.48 -6.10 -3.78
CA TYR A 104 -0.40 -6.54 -4.67
C TYR A 104 -0.71 -6.21 -6.13
N GLY A 105 0.28 -5.66 -6.83
CA GLY A 105 0.15 -5.24 -8.22
C GLY A 105 -0.45 -3.84 -8.41
N THR A 106 -0.70 -3.08 -7.35
CA THR A 106 -1.16 -1.67 -7.44
C THR A 106 -0.27 -0.72 -6.67
N TYR A 107 -0.22 0.55 -7.10
CA TYR A 107 0.66 1.56 -6.52
C TYR A 107 0.10 2.99 -6.64
N GLY A 108 0.76 3.93 -5.96
CA GLY A 108 0.46 5.35 -6.01
C GLY A 108 -0.66 5.78 -5.05
N MET A 109 -1.24 6.95 -5.31
CA MET A 109 -2.35 7.50 -4.50
C MET A 109 -3.60 6.64 -4.67
N GLU A 110 -4.20 6.23 -3.55
CA GLU A 110 -5.39 5.36 -3.51
C GLU A 110 -5.24 4.07 -4.32
N CYS A 111 -4.00 3.66 -4.64
CA CYS A 111 -3.71 2.47 -5.42
C CYS A 111 -4.33 2.48 -6.83
N ARG A 112 -4.52 3.68 -7.42
CA ARG A 112 -5.16 3.84 -8.74
C ARG A 112 -4.31 3.34 -9.90
N LYS A 113 -3.01 3.12 -9.70
CA LYS A 113 -2.09 2.68 -10.77
C LYS A 113 -1.80 1.18 -10.63
N THR A 114 -1.69 0.50 -11.77
CA THR A 114 -1.37 -0.93 -11.84
C THR A 114 0.09 -1.14 -12.23
N CYS A 115 0.76 -2.05 -11.54
CA CYS A 115 2.15 -2.41 -11.82
C CYS A 115 2.26 -3.26 -13.09
N SER A 116 3.36 -3.11 -13.83
CA SER A 116 3.66 -3.87 -15.06
C SER A 116 5.01 -4.58 -14.97
N CYS A 117 5.24 -5.29 -13.86
CA CYS A 117 6.49 -6.00 -13.61
C CYS A 117 6.48 -7.38 -14.28
N GLN A 118 7.50 -7.66 -15.11
CA GLN A 118 7.69 -9.00 -15.70
C GLN A 118 8.16 -10.02 -14.66
N SER A 119 8.97 -9.57 -13.70
CA SER A 119 9.41 -10.36 -12.55
C SER A 119 9.71 -9.43 -11.38
N GLY A 120 9.60 -9.95 -10.16
CA GLY A 120 9.87 -9.20 -8.93
C GLY A 120 8.65 -8.54 -8.29
N ILE A 121 8.89 -7.85 -7.18
CA ILE A 121 7.84 -7.19 -6.38
C ILE A 121 7.77 -5.71 -6.77
N CYS A 122 6.55 -5.19 -6.93
CA CYS A 122 6.32 -3.79 -7.22
C CYS A 122 6.31 -2.95 -5.94
N ASP A 123 7.09 -1.86 -5.92
CA ASP A 123 7.01 -0.84 -4.88
C ASP A 123 5.65 -0.13 -4.95
N ARG A 124 4.91 -0.16 -3.85
CA ARG A 124 3.54 0.39 -3.75
C ARG A 124 3.51 1.92 -3.79
N VAL A 125 4.61 2.60 -3.48
CA VAL A 125 4.71 4.07 -3.57
C VAL A 125 5.04 4.49 -5.00
N THR A 126 6.11 3.92 -5.56
CA THR A 126 6.70 4.41 -6.82
C THR A 126 6.27 3.64 -8.06
N GLY A 127 5.78 2.41 -7.91
CA GLY A 127 5.46 1.49 -9.01
C GLY A 127 6.68 0.79 -9.63
N LYS A 128 7.88 1.00 -9.07
CA LYS A 128 9.11 0.40 -9.59
C LYS A 128 9.17 -1.09 -9.25
N CYS A 129 9.64 -1.88 -10.21
CA CYS A 129 9.83 -3.32 -10.04
C CYS A 129 11.18 -3.60 -9.38
N LEU A 130 11.14 -4.20 -8.19
CA LEU A 130 12.31 -4.67 -7.48
C LEU A 130 12.71 -6.03 -8.05
N LYS A 131 13.86 -6.11 -8.74
CA LYS A 131 14.40 -7.36 -9.25
C LYS A 131 15.16 -8.09 -8.15
N PHE A 132 14.78 -9.35 -7.89
CA PHE A 132 15.57 -10.24 -7.05
C PHE A 132 16.56 -11.00 -7.93
N SER A 133 17.85 -10.79 -7.70
CA SER A 133 18.95 -11.42 -8.46
C SER A 133 19.07 -12.93 -8.21
N PHE A 134 18.33 -13.50 -7.26
CA PHE A 134 18.42 -14.92 -6.89
C PHE A 134 17.98 -15.92 -7.97
N PHE A 135 17.26 -15.49 -9.01
CA PHE A 135 16.81 -16.38 -10.11
C PHE A 135 17.71 -16.37 -11.35
N HIS A 136 18.80 -15.59 -11.37
CA HIS A 136 19.67 -15.48 -12.55
C HIS A 136 20.81 -16.51 -12.62
N LEU A 137 20.94 -17.42 -11.65
CA LEU A 137 22.00 -18.44 -11.66
C LEU A 137 21.64 -19.73 -12.43
N SER A 138 20.42 -19.89 -12.94
CA SER A 138 19.99 -21.18 -13.54
C SER A 138 20.13 -21.26 -15.06
N SER A 139 20.58 -20.21 -15.76
CA SER A 139 20.68 -20.26 -17.22
C SER A 139 21.86 -19.44 -17.77
N SER A 140 23.06 -19.91 -17.49
CA SER A 140 24.17 -19.79 -18.45
C SER A 140 25.05 -21.03 -18.35
N LYS A 141 24.69 -22.06 -19.12
CA LYS A 141 25.62 -23.12 -19.51
C LYS A 141 26.56 -22.55 -20.57
N PRO A 142 27.88 -22.45 -20.34
CA PRO A 142 28.84 -22.66 -21.40
C PRO A 142 29.17 -24.17 -21.46
N PRO A 143 29.35 -24.75 -22.66
CA PRO A 143 29.85 -26.11 -22.79
C PRO A 143 31.36 -26.07 -22.55
N ASN A 144 31.83 -26.54 -21.40
CA ASN A 144 33.19 -27.07 -21.36
C ASN A 144 33.31 -28.28 -20.43
N ARG A 145 34.01 -29.26 -20.97
CA ARG A 145 34.07 -30.66 -20.61
C ARG A 145 35.17 -30.82 -19.56
N GLN A 146 34.80 -31.01 -18.30
CA GLN A 146 35.76 -31.53 -17.31
C GLN A 146 35.12 -32.64 -16.47
N LYS A 147 35.68 -33.81 -16.70
CA LYS A 147 35.38 -35.12 -16.14
C LYS A 147 35.67 -35.08 -14.63
N VAL A 148 34.63 -35.06 -13.80
CA VAL A 148 34.75 -35.37 -12.37
C VAL A 148 34.14 -36.75 -12.17
N ILE A 149 35.02 -37.66 -11.77
CA ILE A 149 34.76 -39.08 -11.56
C ILE A 149 33.79 -39.24 -10.40
N SER A 150 32.75 -40.03 -10.63
CA SER A 150 31.80 -40.49 -9.61
C SER A 150 32.50 -41.43 -8.64
N HIS A 151 32.59 -41.03 -7.37
CA HIS A 151 32.65 -41.99 -6.28
C HIS A 151 31.32 -41.94 -5.53
N THR A 152 30.61 -43.05 -5.63
CA THR A 152 29.52 -43.48 -4.77
C THR A 152 30.02 -43.63 -3.35
N GLU A 153 29.29 -43.09 -2.38
CA GLU A 153 29.08 -43.75 -1.10
C GLU A 153 27.76 -43.25 -0.49
N ASN A 154 26.90 -44.22 -0.24
CA ASN A 154 25.62 -44.05 0.42
C ASN A 154 25.89 -44.13 1.92
N ASP A 155 25.51 -43.11 2.69
CA ASP A 155 25.36 -43.27 4.14
C ASP A 155 24.02 -42.66 4.57
N MET A 156 23.07 -43.57 4.84
CA MET A 156 21.96 -43.30 5.73
C MET A 156 22.48 -43.37 7.17
N ALA A 157 22.23 -42.33 7.97
CA ALA A 157 22.29 -42.44 9.41
C ALA A 157 21.15 -41.61 10.04
N SER A 158 20.14 -42.35 10.49
CA SER A 158 19.09 -41.94 11.41
C SER A 158 19.67 -41.84 12.83
N GLY A 159 19.27 -40.82 13.60
CA GLY A 159 19.72 -40.67 14.97
C GLY A 159 19.05 -39.50 15.69
N ASP A 160 17.86 -39.76 16.24
CA ASP A 160 17.30 -38.98 17.33
C ASP A 160 18.17 -39.14 18.59
N GLY A 161 18.55 -38.02 19.21
CA GLY A 161 19.41 -38.00 20.39
C GLY A 161 19.19 -36.74 21.21
N ASN A 162 18.07 -36.68 21.92
CA ASN A 162 17.84 -35.71 22.98
C ASN A 162 18.79 -36.00 24.17
N SER A 163 19.61 -35.03 24.58
CA SER A 163 20.21 -35.02 25.91
C SER A 163 20.39 -33.59 26.41
N VAL A 164 19.46 -33.27 27.30
CA VAL A 164 19.42 -32.14 28.24
C VAL A 164 20.70 -32.08 29.06
N LYS A 165 21.31 -30.90 29.18
CA LYS A 165 22.19 -30.56 30.31
C LYS A 165 21.44 -29.56 31.20
N GLU A 166 21.00 -30.07 32.35
CA GLU A 166 20.60 -29.27 33.50
C GLU A 166 21.84 -28.64 34.14
N GLU A 167 21.74 -27.36 34.50
CA GLU A 167 22.54 -26.78 35.57
C GLU A 167 21.56 -26.17 36.60
N TYR A 168 21.36 -26.94 37.68
CA TYR A 168 20.86 -26.58 39.01
C TYR A 168 21.71 -25.39 39.55
N VAL A 169 21.29 -24.32 40.27
CA VAL A 169 20.22 -24.04 41.27
C VAL A 169 20.15 -22.51 41.45
N LYS A 170 18.95 -21.90 41.56
CA LYS A 170 18.43 -21.33 42.83
C LYS A 170 17.10 -20.62 42.64
N GLU A 171 16.09 -21.25 43.22
CA GLU A 171 14.71 -20.87 43.36
C GLU A 171 14.50 -19.67 44.30
N LYS A 172 13.66 -18.71 43.89
CA LYS A 172 12.71 -17.97 44.75
C LYS A 172 11.48 -17.53 43.93
N ALA A 173 10.44 -18.37 44.00
CA ALA A 173 9.02 -18.08 44.12
C ALA A 173 8.36 -16.79 43.51
N ILE A 174 7.45 -17.05 42.55
CA ILE A 174 6.00 -16.70 42.53
C ILE A 174 5.55 -15.26 42.15
N LEU A 175 4.98 -15.10 40.93
CA LEU A 175 3.67 -14.48 40.53
C LEU A 175 3.71 -13.77 39.13
N PRO A 176 2.64 -13.88 38.29
CA PRO A 176 2.59 -13.34 36.93
C PRO A 176 2.22 -11.84 36.88
N PRO A 177 2.58 -11.11 35.81
CA PRO A 177 2.29 -9.68 35.73
C PRO A 177 0.82 -9.43 35.38
N VAL A 178 0.12 -8.84 36.34
CA VAL A 178 -1.25 -8.31 36.25
C VAL A 178 -1.33 -7.20 35.21
N THR A 179 -2.32 -7.32 34.32
CA THR A 179 -2.81 -6.31 33.39
C THR A 179 -3.29 -5.06 34.15
N LYS A 180 -2.68 -3.90 33.87
CA LYS A 180 -3.17 -2.61 34.36
C LYS A 180 -3.99 -1.93 33.27
N TRP A 181 -5.30 -1.98 33.45
CA TRP A 181 -6.25 -1.05 32.84
C TRP A 181 -6.08 0.34 33.48
N LEU A 182 -6.07 1.39 32.66
CA LEU A 182 -6.16 2.78 33.11
C LEU A 182 -7.54 3.31 32.71
N ASN A 183 -8.34 3.71 33.69
CA ASN A 183 -9.61 4.40 33.48
C ASN A 183 -9.38 5.91 33.24
N PRO A 184 -10.25 6.56 32.44
CA PRO A 184 -10.12 7.97 32.09
C PRO A 184 -10.60 8.90 33.22
N ARG A 185 -10.11 10.15 33.17
CA ARG A 185 -10.74 11.32 33.79
C ARG A 185 -11.25 12.24 32.69
#